data_AF-A0A3B8XJ64-F1
#
_entry.id   AF-A0A3B8XJ64-F1
#
_cell.length_a   1.000
_cell.length_b   1.000
_cell.length_c   1.000
_cell.angle_alpha   90.00
_cell.angle_beta   90.00
_cell.angle_gamma   90.00
#
_symmetry.space_group_name_H-M   'P 1'
#
loop_
_entity.id
_entity.type
_entity.pdbx_description
1 polymer ?
#
loop_
_entity_poly.entity_id
_entity_poly.type
_entity_poly.pdbx_seq_one_letter_code
_entity_poly.pdbx_strand_id
1 'polypeptide(L)'
;MGEVAFLDIAGRVATKLVQLADTKGRPTSVGTGIDVSLNQRTLAAMVGATRENVNRALRRFSDLGYIRVDRGSITVLNRDQLRRRGSSHA
;
A
#
# COMPACT_ATOMS: atom_id res chain seq x y z
N MET A 1 -7.57 -19.72 -9.49
CA MET A 1 -6.16 -19.25 -9.56
C MET A 1 -5.97 -17.76 -9.18
N GLY A 2 -7.01 -16.92 -9.11
CA GLY A 2 -6.83 -15.47 -8.86
C GLY A 2 -6.63 -15.03 -7.40
N GLU A 3 -7.04 -15.84 -6.41
CA GLU A 3 -7.02 -15.42 -5.00
C GLU A 3 -5.62 -15.50 -4.38
N VAL A 4 -4.87 -16.56 -4.66
CA VAL A 4 -3.46 -16.71 -4.23
C VAL A 4 -2.61 -15.59 -4.84
N ALA A 5 -2.71 -15.39 -6.15
CA ALA A 5 -2.00 -14.31 -6.84
C ALA A 5 -2.38 -12.91 -6.30
N PHE A 6 -3.63 -12.72 -5.88
CA PHE A 6 -4.05 -11.47 -5.24
C PHE A 6 -3.41 -11.27 -3.87
N LEU A 7 -3.34 -12.31 -3.03
CA LEU A 7 -2.66 -12.25 -1.73
C LEU A 7 -1.18 -11.88 -1.90
N ASP A 8 -0.52 -12.44 -2.92
CA ASP A 8 0.87 -12.11 -3.26
C ASP A 8 1.04 -10.64 -3.69
N ILE A 9 0.09 -10.10 -4.47
CA ILE A 9 0.11 -8.70 -4.87
C ILE A 9 -0.15 -7.79 -3.66
N ALA A 10 -1.12 -8.13 -2.82
CA ALA A 10 -1.42 -7.36 -1.62
C ALA A 10 -0.21 -7.30 -0.69
N GLY A 11 0.51 -8.40 -0.50
CA GLY A 11 1.77 -8.44 0.25
C GLY A 11 2.82 -7.48 -0.31
N ARG A 12 3.08 -7.53 -1.62
CA ARG A 12 4.01 -6.61 -2.30
C ARG A 12 3.59 -5.14 -2.19
N VAL A 13 2.29 -4.84 -2.31
CA VAL A 13 1.76 -3.48 -2.12
C VAL A 13 1.98 -3.01 -0.68
N ALA A 14 1.71 -3.86 0.31
CA ALA A 14 1.93 -3.53 1.71
C ALA A 14 3.40 -3.23 2.01
N THR A 15 4.32 -4.10 1.55
CA THR A 15 5.78 -3.87 1.65
C THR A 15 6.18 -2.55 1.01
N LYS A 16 5.63 -2.24 -0.17
CA LYS A 16 5.99 -1.00 -0.87
C LYS A 16 5.48 0.25 -0.17
N LEU A 17 4.28 0.22 0.39
CA LEU A 17 3.73 1.33 1.16
C LEU A 17 4.55 1.61 2.42
N VAL A 18 4.98 0.56 3.14
CA VAL A 18 5.86 0.72 4.31
C VAL A 18 7.19 1.37 3.91
N GLN A 19 7.84 0.86 2.86
CA GLN A 19 9.09 1.44 2.36
C GLN A 19 8.95 2.91 1.94
N LEU A 20 7.85 3.27 1.26
CA LEU A 20 7.58 4.65 0.86
C LEU A 20 7.30 5.54 2.07
N ALA A 21 6.60 5.04 3.09
CA ALA A 21 6.40 5.75 4.35
C ALA A 21 7.71 5.94 5.13
N ASP A 22 8.64 4.98 5.07
CA ASP A 22 9.95 5.07 5.71
C ASP A 22 10.85 6.10 5.01
N THR A 23 10.86 6.11 3.67
CA THR A 23 11.82 6.89 2.88
C THR A 23 11.33 8.28 2.47
N LYS A 24 10.02 8.42 2.23
CA LYS A 24 9.40 9.63 1.68
C LYS A 24 8.21 10.12 2.52
N GLY A 25 7.89 9.41 3.60
CA GLY A 25 6.77 9.75 4.46
C GLY A 25 7.01 11.05 5.22
N ARG A 26 5.94 11.81 5.41
CA ARG A 26 5.89 12.97 6.29
C ARG A 26 4.97 12.66 7.46
N PRO A 27 5.38 12.93 8.71
CA PRO A 27 4.48 12.77 9.85
C PRO A 27 3.26 13.68 9.71
N THR A 28 2.09 13.16 10.09
CA THR A 28 0.80 13.88 10.10
C THR A 28 0.11 13.62 11.43
N SER A 29 -0.98 14.34 11.72
CA SER A 29 -1.76 14.17 12.94
C SER A 29 -2.39 12.77 13.11
N VAL A 30 -2.51 11.99 12.03
CA VAL A 30 -3.21 10.70 12.03
C VAL A 30 -2.35 9.52 11.57
N GLY A 31 -1.08 9.75 11.23
CA GLY A 31 -0.18 8.72 10.72
C GLY A 31 0.96 9.28 9.86
N THR A 32 1.48 8.47 8.95
CA THR A 32 2.54 8.89 8.01
C THR A 32 1.95 9.13 6.62
N GLY A 33 1.88 10.40 6.22
CA GLY A 33 1.44 10.80 4.89
C GLY A 33 2.54 10.54 3.87
N ILE A 34 2.21 9.83 2.80
CA ILE A 34 3.06 9.68 1.63
C ILE A 34 2.47 10.63 0.59
N ASP A 35 3.26 11.61 0.16
CA ASP A 35 2.88 12.45 -0.96
C ASP A 35 3.05 11.63 -2.23
N VAL A 36 1.92 11.13 -2.73
CA VAL A 36 1.93 10.17 -3.82
C VAL A 36 1.57 10.91 -5.10
N SER A 37 2.48 11.76 -5.57
CA SER A 37 2.56 12.09 -7.00
C SER A 37 2.74 10.82 -7.87
N LEU A 38 2.98 9.65 -7.26
CA LEU A 38 2.89 8.32 -7.86
C LEU A 38 1.42 7.89 -8.00
N ASN A 39 0.79 8.22 -9.12
CA ASN A 39 -0.51 7.65 -9.46
C ASN A 39 -0.51 6.09 -9.31
N GLN A 40 -1.68 5.45 -9.16
CA GLN A 40 -1.73 4.00 -8.90
C GLN A 40 -1.13 3.15 -10.04
N ARG A 41 -0.89 3.71 -11.24
CA ARG A 41 -0.13 3.02 -12.30
C ARG A 41 1.34 2.91 -11.94
N THR A 42 1.94 3.94 -11.36
CA THR A 42 3.34 3.87 -10.93
C THR A 42 3.50 2.87 -9.79
N LEU A 43 2.58 2.86 -8.81
CA LEU A 43 2.60 1.83 -7.76
C LEU A 43 2.44 0.42 -8.36
N ALA A 44 1.56 0.25 -9.35
CA ALA A 44 1.38 -1.00 -10.09
C ALA A 44 2.65 -1.45 -10.82
N ALA A 45 3.37 -0.53 -11.48
CA ALA A 45 4.65 -0.81 -12.11
C ALA A 45 5.71 -1.23 -11.08
N MET A 46 5.78 -0.55 -9.92
CA MET A 46 6.74 -0.87 -8.86
C MET A 46 6.55 -2.26 -8.25
N VAL A 47 5.31 -2.76 -8.20
CA VAL A 47 5.00 -4.07 -7.61
C VAL A 47 4.79 -5.16 -8.65
N GLY A 48 4.90 -4.84 -9.96
CA GLY A 48 4.68 -5.80 -11.05
C GLY A 48 3.25 -6.36 -11.07
N ALA A 49 2.25 -5.48 -10.99
CA ALA A 49 0.83 -5.84 -11.01
C ALA A 49 0.02 -4.89 -11.91
N THR A 50 -1.25 -5.23 -12.15
CA THR A 50 -2.18 -4.31 -12.84
C THR A 50 -2.66 -3.21 -11.88
N ARG A 51 -3.10 -2.08 -12.46
CA ARG A 51 -3.72 -1.00 -11.68
C ARG A 51 -4.95 -1.48 -10.89
N GLU A 52 -5.72 -2.40 -11.45
CA GLU A 52 -6.90 -2.99 -10.80
C GLU A 52 -6.53 -3.83 -9.58
N ASN A 53 -5.47 -4.63 -9.67
CA ASN A 53 -4.99 -5.42 -8.53
C ASN A 53 -4.48 -4.52 -7.41
N VAL A 54 -3.74 -3.46 -7.75
CA VAL A 54 -3.30 -2.45 -6.78
C VAL A 54 -4.47 -1.72 -6.15
N ASN A 55 -5.44 -1.23 -6.93
CA ASN A 55 -6.62 -0.56 -6.39
C ASN A 55 -7.41 -1.47 -5.45
N ARG A 56 -7.52 -2.76 -5.78
CA ARG A 56 -8.20 -3.74 -4.93
C ARG A 56 -7.45 -3.97 -3.61
N ALA A 57 -6.12 -4.03 -3.65
CA ALA A 57 -5.30 -4.11 -2.43
C ALA A 57 -5.41 -2.84 -1.57
N LEU A 58 -5.30 -1.65 -2.20
CA LEU A 58 -5.46 -0.36 -1.52
C LEU A 58 -6.83 -0.22 -0.87
N ARG A 59 -7.90 -0.58 -1.59
CA ARG A 59 -9.27 -0.58 -1.05
C ARG A 59 -9.38 -1.50 0.16
N ARG A 60 -8.87 -2.74 0.06
CA ARG A 60 -8.85 -3.68 1.18
C ARG A 60 -8.10 -3.13 2.40
N PHE A 61 -6.97 -2.46 2.20
CA PHE A 61 -6.23 -1.85 3.32
C PHE A 61 -6.91 -0.62 3.90
N SER A 62 -7.62 0.15 3.08
CA SER A 62 -8.46 1.26 3.53
C SER A 62 -9.64 0.75 4.35
N ASP A 63 -10.34 -0.29 3.87
CA ASP A 63 -11.48 -0.91 4.56
C ASP A 63 -11.07 -1.52 5.91
N LEU A 64 -9.84 -2.02 6.01
CA LEU A 64 -9.24 -2.54 7.25
C LEU A 64 -8.67 -1.44 8.17
N GLY A 65 -8.70 -0.17 7.75
CA GLY A 65 -8.17 0.95 8.52
C GLY A 65 -6.64 1.01 8.62
N TYR A 66 -5.92 0.31 7.73
CA TYR A 66 -4.44 0.32 7.73
C TYR A 66 -3.89 1.57 7.04
N ILE A 67 -4.64 2.08 6.07
CA ILE A 67 -4.31 3.30 5.32
C ILE A 67 -5.56 4.16 5.17
N ARG A 68 -5.34 5.44 4.86
CA ARG A 68 -6.33 6.32 4.26
C ARG A 68 -5.86 6.71 2.87
N VAL A 69 -6.75 6.61 1.88
CA VAL A 69 -6.46 7.04 0.51
C VAL A 69 -7.20 8.34 0.26
N ASP A 70 -6.45 9.40 -0.02
CA ASP A 70 -6.95 10.71 -0.40
C ASP A 70 -6.57 11.00 -1.86
N ARG A 71 -7.08 12.10 -2.43
CA ARG A 71 -6.86 12.43 -3.84
C ARG A 71 -5.39 12.83 -4.08
N GLY A 72 -4.56 11.87 -4.49
CA GLY A 72 -3.13 12.07 -4.76
C GLY A 72 -2.21 11.80 -3.57
N SER A 73 -2.73 11.27 -2.46
CA SER A 73 -1.91 10.92 -1.30
C SER A 73 -2.43 9.67 -0.60
N ILE A 74 -1.53 8.98 0.11
CA ILE A 74 -1.87 7.82 0.92
C ILE A 74 -1.28 8.07 2.29
N THR A 75 -2.12 8.01 3.32
CA THR A 75 -1.67 8.10 4.71
C THR A 75 -1.64 6.70 5.30
N VAL A 76 -0.47 6.28 5.79
CA VAL A 76 -0.32 5.03 6.53
C VAL A 76 -0.74 5.27 7.97
N LEU A 77 -1.84 4.62 8.39
CA LEU A 77 -2.41 4.73 9.73
C LEU A 77 -1.82 3.66 10.66
N ASN A 78 -1.61 2.45 10.14
CA ASN A 78 -1.07 1.33 10.92
C ASN A 78 0.05 0.60 10.16
N ARG A 79 1.29 1.04 10.42
CA ARG A 79 2.49 0.51 9.77
C ARG A 79 2.75 -0.96 10.13
N ASP A 80 2.54 -1.34 11.39
CA ASP A 80 2.76 -2.71 11.86
C ASP A 80 1.86 -3.72 11.14
N GLN A 81 0.59 -3.38 10.94
CA GLN A 81 -0.32 -4.26 10.20
C GLN A 81 0.07 -4.41 8.74
N LEU A 82 0.52 -3.33 8.08
CA LEU A 82 1.05 -3.43 6.71
C LEU A 82 2.32 -4.30 6.66
N ARG A 83 3.23 -4.15 7.62
CA ARG A 83 4.44 -4.98 7.71
C ARG A 83 4.10 -6.46 7.83
N ARG A 84 3.16 -6.82 8.70
CA ARG A 84 2.68 -8.21 8.86
C ARG A 84 2.15 -8.79 7.54
N ARG A 85 1.47 -7.99 6.71
CA ARG A 85 1.00 -8.43 5.39
C ARG A 85 2.12 -8.57 4.36
N GLY A 86 3.15 -7.72 4.44
CA GLY A 86 4.32 -7.78 3.56
C GLY A 86 5.32 -8.89 3.89
N SER A 87 5.28 -9.42 5.12
CA SER A 87 6.22 -10.43 5.65
C SER A 87 5.96 -11.86 5.16
N SER A 88 4.90 -12.10 4.39
CA SER A 88 4.54 -13.45 3.91
C SER A 88 5.30 -13.91 2.66
N HIS A 89 6.26 -13.12 2.16
CA HIS A 89 7.00 -13.42 0.93
C HIS A 89 8.51 -13.17 1.07
N ALA A 90 9.13 -13.77 2.10
CA ALA A 90 10.56 -14.07 2.08
C ALA A 90 10.75 -15.53 1.65
#